data_AF-A0A829YKZ1-F1
#
_entry.id   AF-A0A829YKZ1-F1
#
_cell.length_a   1.000
_cell.length_b   1.000
_cell.length_c   1.000
_cell.angle_alpha   90.00
_cell.angle_beta   90.00
_cell.angle_gamma   90.00
#
_symmetry.space_group_name_H-M   'P 1'
#
loop_
_entity.id
_entity.type
_entity.pdbx_description
1 polymer ?
#
loop_
_entity_poly.entity_id
_entity_poly.type
_entity_poly.pdbx_seq_one_letter_code
_entity_poly.pdbx_strand_id
1 'polypeptide(L)'
;MNTAPVLDRKQLLEITDGDAEFEQELLGTYRASATGTLGRLRTALAAGESTQVIREAHALKGASLNVGASALGECAAAIERAARAGNLTLARHEARELGAHEAALWAELDRSRAPER
;
A
#
# COMPACT_ATOMS: atom_id res chain seq x y z
N MET A 1 -15.09 8.12 4.36
CA MET A 1 -14.87 7.54 3.01
C MET A 1 -13.49 8.00 2.59
N ASN A 2 -12.52 7.09 2.48
CA ASN A 2 -11.19 7.47 2.00
C ASN A 2 -11.32 7.80 0.51
N THR A 3 -11.09 9.06 0.14
CA THR A 3 -11.30 9.56 -1.24
C THR A 3 -10.05 9.47 -2.10
N ALA A 4 -8.92 9.02 -1.53
CA ALA A 4 -7.69 8.90 -2.28
C ALA A 4 -7.83 7.91 -3.45
N PRO A 5 -7.22 8.22 -4.61
CA PRO A 5 -7.22 7.31 -5.73
C PRO A 5 -6.48 6.02 -5.33
N VAL A 6 -6.92 4.91 -5.93
CA VAL A 6 -6.23 3.62 -5.80
C VAL A 6 -4.78 3.74 -6.29
N LEU A 7 -4.58 4.47 -7.39
CA LEU A 7 -3.28 4.77 -7.97
C LEU A 7 -3.29 6.20 -8.55
N ASP A 8 -2.36 7.03 -8.11
CA ASP A 8 -2.07 8.34 -8.66
C ASP A 8 -1.17 8.18 -9.89
N ARG A 9 -1.80 8.23 -11.07
CA ARG A 9 -1.11 8.10 -12.36
C ARG A 9 -0.16 9.25 -12.65
N LYS A 10 -0.45 10.44 -12.15
CA LYS A 10 0.42 11.59 -12.38
C LYS A 10 1.73 11.38 -11.64
N GLN A 11 1.66 10.96 -10.37
CA GLN A 11 2.85 10.65 -9.61
C GLN A 11 3.66 9.50 -10.22
N LEU A 12 2.98 8.43 -10.63
CA LEU A 12 3.65 7.29 -11.28
C LEU A 12 4.37 7.71 -12.57
N LEU A 13 3.75 8.58 -13.37
CA LEU A 13 4.37 9.15 -14.58
C LEU A 13 5.59 10.03 -14.24
N GLU A 14 5.49 10.85 -13.18
CA GLU A 14 6.58 11.73 -12.74
C GLU A 14 7.81 10.94 -12.24
N ILE A 15 7.61 9.87 -11.47
CA ILE A 15 8.75 9.07 -10.95
C ILE A 15 9.38 8.17 -12.02
N THR A 16 8.64 7.86 -13.08
CA THR A 16 9.11 7.04 -14.20
C THR A 16 9.61 7.87 -15.38
N ASP A 17 9.44 9.19 -15.33
CA ASP A 17 9.70 10.12 -16.45
C ASP A 17 9.00 9.70 -17.76
N GLY A 18 7.84 9.04 -17.64
CA GLY A 18 7.10 8.50 -18.78
C GLY A 18 7.68 7.25 -19.42
N ASP A 19 8.72 6.65 -18.85
CA ASP A 19 9.29 5.38 -19.32
C ASP A 19 8.39 4.20 -18.92
N ALA A 20 7.69 3.64 -19.90
CA ALA A 20 6.78 2.53 -19.70
C ALA A 20 7.48 1.22 -19.27
N GLU A 21 8.72 0.98 -19.69
CA GLU A 21 9.46 -0.23 -19.26
C GLU A 21 9.85 -0.09 -17.79
N PHE A 22 10.36 1.09 -17.41
CA PHE A 22 10.69 1.38 -16.02
C PHE A 22 9.46 1.41 -15.11
N GLU A 23 8.32 1.94 -15.58
CA GLU A 23 7.04 1.87 -14.86
C GLU A 23 6.67 0.42 -14.51
N GLN A 24 6.77 -0.48 -15.48
CA GLN A 24 6.43 -1.89 -15.28
C GLN A 24 7.38 -2.58 -14.31
N GLU A 25 8.69 -2.32 -14.40
CA GLU A 25 9.69 -2.84 -13.47
C GLU A 25 9.44 -2.34 -12.03
N LEU A 26 9.19 -1.04 -11.89
CA LEU A 26 8.93 -0.39 -10.61
C LEU A 26 7.67 -0.96 -9.95
N LEU A 27 6.56 -1.06 -10.69
CA LEU A 27 5.31 -1.63 -10.21
C LEU A 27 5.44 -3.11 -9.86
N GLY A 28 6.20 -3.87 -10.65
CA GLY A 28 6.49 -5.28 -10.36
C GLY A 28 7.27 -5.46 -9.05
N THR A 29 8.31 -4.67 -8.86
CA THR A 29 9.14 -4.65 -7.63
C THR A 29 8.31 -4.22 -6.42
N TYR A 30 7.51 -3.16 -6.59
CA TYR A 30 6.60 -2.68 -5.56
C TYR A 30 5.58 -3.77 -5.16
N ARG A 31 4.93 -4.44 -6.12
CA ARG A 31 3.95 -5.51 -5.84
C ARG A 31 4.56 -6.64 -5.01
N ALA A 32 5.75 -7.11 -5.38
CA ALA A 32 6.46 -8.16 -4.63
C ALA A 32 6.76 -7.72 -3.18
N SER A 33 7.31 -6.52 -3.01
CA SER A 33 7.65 -5.97 -1.70
C SER A 33 6.43 -5.70 -0.81
N ALA A 34 5.38 -5.09 -1.38
CA ALA A 34 4.15 -4.75 -0.70
C ALA A 34 3.40 -6.00 -0.24
N THR A 35 3.34 -7.06 -1.06
CA THR A 35 2.69 -8.33 -0.69
C THR A 35 3.34 -8.94 0.56
N GLY A 36 4.68 -8.97 0.61
CA GLY A 36 5.40 -9.47 1.79
C GLY A 36 5.16 -8.61 3.04
N THR A 37 5.14 -7.29 2.87
CA THR A 37 4.90 -6.33 3.96
C THR A 37 3.48 -6.42 4.50
N LEU A 38 2.47 -6.57 3.63
CA LEU A 38 1.07 -6.79 4.00
C LEU A 38 0.89 -8.08 4.81
N GLY A 39 1.55 -9.16 4.40
CA GLY A 39 1.56 -10.42 5.15
C GLY A 39 2.10 -10.24 6.57
N ARG A 40 3.27 -9.60 6.71
CA ARG A 40 3.88 -9.33 8.03
C ARG A 40 3.03 -8.39 8.89
N LEU A 41 2.42 -7.37 8.28
CA LEU A 41 1.53 -6.44 8.98
C LEU A 41 0.29 -7.15 9.53
N ARG A 42 -0.34 -8.01 8.74
CA ARG A 42 -1.50 -8.83 9.17
C ARG A 42 -1.13 -9.74 10.35
N THR A 43 0.02 -10.42 10.27
CA THR A 43 0.53 -11.27 11.35
C THR A 43 0.79 -10.47 12.63
N ALA A 44 1.44 -9.31 12.52
CA ALA A 44 1.72 -8.46 13.68
C ALA A 44 0.44 -7.92 14.34
N LEU A 45 -0.57 -7.54 13.54
CA LEU A 45 -1.87 -7.09 14.04
C LEU A 45 -2.62 -8.20 14.80
N ALA A 46 -2.53 -9.44 14.31
CA ALA A 46 -3.12 -10.61 14.95
C ALA A 46 -2.39 -10.99 16.24
N ALA A 47 -1.06 -10.91 16.26
CA ALA A 47 -0.24 -11.18 17.43
C ALA A 47 -0.27 -10.06 18.50
N GLY A 48 -0.72 -8.85 18.13
CA GLY A 48 -0.71 -7.70 19.04
C GLY A 48 0.65 -7.03 19.19
N GLU A 49 1.56 -7.25 18.24
CA GLU A 49 2.95 -6.77 18.28
C GLU A 49 3.04 -5.31 17.81
N SER A 50 2.75 -4.35 18.70
CA SER A 50 2.64 -2.92 18.36
C SER A 50 3.86 -2.37 17.62
N THR A 51 5.07 -2.69 18.08
CA THR A 51 6.33 -2.26 17.45
C THR A 51 6.43 -2.77 16.01
N GLN A 52 6.03 -4.02 15.77
CA GLN A 52 6.07 -4.60 14.43
C GLN A 52 4.96 -4.03 13.54
N VAL A 53 3.75 -3.80 14.07
CA VAL A 53 2.67 -3.12 13.35
C VAL A 53 3.14 -1.73 12.88
N ILE A 54 3.76 -0.94 13.76
CA ILE A 54 4.28 0.39 13.41
C ILE A 54 5.31 0.29 12.29
N ARG A 55 6.26 -0.66 12.39
CA ARG A 55 7.33 -0.84 11.41
C ARG A 55 6.78 -1.22 10.03
N GLU A 56 5.93 -2.24 9.95
CA GLU A 56 5.40 -2.74 8.68
C GLU A 56 4.42 -1.72 8.05
N ALA A 57 3.59 -1.05 8.86
CA ALA A 57 2.72 0.02 8.38
C ALA A 57 3.52 1.21 7.85
N HIS A 58 4.61 1.59 8.50
CA HIS A 58 5.50 2.64 8.03
C HIS A 58 6.16 2.30 6.69
N ALA A 59 6.67 1.06 6.56
CA ALA A 59 7.27 0.58 5.32
C ALA A 59 6.26 0.53 4.17
N LEU A 60 5.07 -0.01 4.42
CA LEU A 60 3.99 -0.08 3.43
C LEU A 60 3.55 1.32 3.00
N LYS A 61 3.39 2.25 3.94
CA LYS A 61 3.07 3.66 3.66
C LYS A 61 4.10 4.28 2.73
N GLY A 62 5.38 4.20 3.07
CA GLY A 62 6.45 4.81 2.28
C GLY A 62 6.51 4.24 0.87
N ALA A 63 6.52 2.91 0.74
CA ALA A 63 6.54 2.24 -0.55
C ALA A 63 5.31 2.60 -1.41
N SER A 64 4.12 2.61 -0.81
CA SER A 64 2.87 2.86 -1.54
C SER A 64 2.76 4.31 -1.97
N LEU A 65 3.02 5.25 -1.06
CA LEU A 65 2.99 6.67 -1.40
C LEU A 65 4.09 7.05 -2.37
N ASN A 66 5.22 6.34 -2.42
CA ASN A 66 6.27 6.61 -3.39
C ASN A 66 5.84 6.31 -4.84
N VAL A 67 5.10 5.21 -5.05
CA VAL A 67 4.62 4.79 -6.38
C VAL A 67 3.23 5.33 -6.74
N GLY A 68 2.66 6.18 -5.89
CA GLY A 68 1.31 6.73 -6.07
C GLY A 68 0.17 5.79 -5.67
N ALA A 69 0.41 4.67 -4.99
CA ALA A 69 -0.63 3.79 -4.44
C ALA A 69 -1.32 4.42 -3.21
N SER A 70 -1.98 5.56 -3.43
CA SER A 70 -2.39 6.51 -2.39
C SER A 70 -3.38 5.93 -1.40
N ALA A 71 -4.43 5.25 -1.86
CA ALA A 71 -5.42 4.63 -0.97
C ALA A 71 -4.79 3.61 0.00
N LEU A 72 -3.89 2.76 -0.50
CA LEU A 72 -3.19 1.78 0.33
C LEU A 72 -2.18 2.44 1.29
N GLY A 73 -1.47 3.46 0.81
CA GLY A 73 -0.53 4.24 1.61
C GLY A 73 -1.19 4.99 2.76
N GLU A 74 -2.35 5.60 2.53
CA GLU A 74 -3.14 6.30 3.56
C GLU A 74 -3.73 5.35 4.58
N CYS A 75 -4.24 4.19 4.15
CA CYS A 75 -4.68 3.14 5.07
C CYS A 75 -3.52 2.69 5.99
N ALA A 76 -2.34 2.45 5.42
CA ALA A 76 -1.14 2.14 6.19
C ALA A 76 -0.75 3.27 7.16
N ALA A 77 -0.89 4.54 6.76
CA ALA A 77 -0.65 5.68 7.63
C ALA A 77 -1.66 5.76 8.79
N ALA A 78 -2.93 5.42 8.57
CA ALA A 78 -3.93 5.34 9.64
C ALA A 78 -3.59 4.26 10.67
N ILE A 79 -3.18 3.08 10.20
CA ILE A 79 -2.72 1.97 11.05
C ILE A 79 -1.48 2.36 11.85
N GLU A 80 -0.48 2.97 11.21
CA GLU A 80 0.75 3.44 11.86
C GLU A 80 0.43 4.43 12.98
N ARG A 81 -0.43 5.43 12.71
CA ARG A 81 -0.84 6.43 13.71
C ARG A 81 -1.57 5.79 14.89
N ALA A 82 -2.53 4.90 14.64
CA ALA A 82 -3.26 4.22 15.69
C ALA A 82 -2.35 3.36 16.57
N ALA A 83 -1.42 2.61 15.97
CA ALA A 83 -0.47 1.78 16.69
C ALA A 83 0.54 2.61 17.51
N ARG A 84 1.04 3.74 16.97
CA ARG A 84 1.89 4.68 17.73
C ARG A 84 1.19 5.32 18.92
N ALA A 85 -0.12 5.52 18.83
CA ALA A 85 -0.95 5.98 19.95
C ALA A 85 -1.26 4.87 20.97
N GLY A 86 -0.69 3.66 20.81
CA GLY A 86 -0.96 2.52 21.68
C GLY A 86 -2.34 1.88 21.46
N ASN A 87 -3.07 2.27 20.43
CA ASN A 87 -4.44 1.80 20.17
C ASN A 87 -4.48 0.73 19.07
N LEU A 88 -4.10 -0.50 19.44
CA LEU A 88 -4.14 -1.65 18.52
C LEU A 88 -5.55 -2.06 18.10
N THR A 89 -6.57 -1.73 18.90
CA THR A 89 -7.97 -1.96 18.52
C THR A 89 -8.35 -1.08 17.34
N LEU A 90 -7.99 0.21 17.38
CA LEU A 90 -8.16 1.11 16.25
C LEU A 90 -7.30 0.68 15.06
N ALA A 91 -6.04 0.28 15.28
CA ALA A 91 -5.19 -0.20 14.20
C ALA A 91 -5.80 -1.42 13.46
N ARG A 92 -6.41 -2.35 14.20
CA ARG A 92 -7.15 -3.48 13.62
C ARG A 92 -8.44 -3.06 12.92
N HIS A 93 -9.11 -2.01 13.40
CA HIS A 93 -10.28 -1.44 12.74
C HIS A 93 -9.90 -0.86 11.37
N GLU A 94 -8.86 -0.02 11.31
CA GLU A 94 -8.34 0.53 10.05
C GLU A 94 -7.87 -0.57 9.08
N ALA A 95 -7.28 -1.64 9.61
CA ALA A 95 -6.81 -2.78 8.83
C ALA A 95 -7.92 -3.59 8.14
N ARG A 96 -9.20 -3.38 8.43
CA ARG A 96 -10.30 -4.07 7.74
C ARG A 96 -10.37 -3.68 6.27
N GLU A 97 -10.03 -2.44 5.95
CA GLU A 97 -10.06 -1.92 4.58
C GLU A 97 -8.79 -2.27 3.78
N LEU A 98 -7.72 -2.78 4.42
CA LEU A 98 -6.47 -3.15 3.74
C LEU A 98 -6.73 -4.13 2.58
N GLY A 99 -7.57 -5.14 2.79
CA GLY A 99 -7.87 -6.13 1.76
C GLY A 99 -8.57 -5.53 0.54
N ALA A 100 -9.48 -4.58 0.76
CA ALA A 100 -10.17 -3.87 -0.32
C ALA A 100 -9.21 -2.97 -1.11
N HIS A 101 -8.37 -2.19 -0.43
CA HIS A 101 -7.37 -1.34 -1.08
C HIS A 101 -6.30 -2.14 -1.83
N GLU A 102 -5.84 -3.24 -1.24
CA GLU A 102 -4.91 -4.17 -1.89
C GLU A 102 -5.52 -4.76 -3.17
N ALA A 103 -6.74 -5.32 -3.10
CA ALA A 103 -7.40 -5.94 -4.24
C ALA A 103 -7.67 -4.93 -5.36
N ALA A 104 -8.13 -3.73 -5.01
CA ALA A 104 -8.38 -2.66 -5.97
C ALA A 104 -7.09 -2.23 -6.69
N LEU A 105 -5.98 -2.12 -5.95
CA LEU A 105 -4.67 -1.77 -6.50
C LEU A 105 -4.15 -2.84 -7.46
N TRP A 106 -4.18 -4.12 -7.05
CA TRP A 106 -3.72 -5.19 -7.94
C TRP A 106 -4.56 -5.32 -9.19
N ALA A 107 -5.89 -5.15 -9.09
CA ALA A 107 -6.76 -5.11 -10.27
C ALA A 107 -6.41 -3.94 -11.20
N GLU A 108 -6.09 -2.77 -10.65
CA GLU A 108 -5.68 -1.60 -11.43
C GLU A 108 -4.33 -1.81 -12.13
N LEU A 109 -3.35 -2.41 -11.45
CA LEU A 109 -2.05 -2.73 -12.06
C LEU A 109 -2.19 -3.81 -13.16
N ASP A 110 -3.03 -4.81 -12.93
CA ASP A 110 -3.27 -5.88 -13.90
C ASP A 110 -4.00 -5.35 -15.15
N ARG A 111 -4.88 -4.34 -15.01
CA ARG A 111 -5.50 -3.64 -16.16
C ARG A 111 -4.49 -2.90 -17.02
N SER A 112 -3.50 -2.24 -16.42
CA SER A 112 -2.48 -1.47 -17.14
C SER A 112 -1.40 -2.32 -17.82
N ARG A 113 -1.35 -3.61 -17.52
CA ARG A 113 -0.47 -4.58 -18.20
C ARG A 113 -1.08 -5.16 -19.46
N ALA A 114 -2.37 -4.92 -19.72
CA ALA A 114 -2.99 -5.36 -20.95
C ALA A 114 -2.36 -4.58 -22.13
N PRO A 115 -1.79 -5.26 -23.14
CA PRO A 115 -1.21 -4.58 -24.28
C PRO A 115 -2.30 -3.78 -25.01
N GLU A 116 -2.05 -2.50 -25.27
CA GLU A 116 -2.72 -1.81 -26.36
C GLU A 116 -2.48 -2.65 -27.62
N ARG A 117 -3.56 -3.19 -28.19
CA ARG A 117 -3.55 -3.89 -29.46
C ARG A 117 -3.23 -2.94 -30.60
#